data_AF-A0A7C4TLE1-F1
#
_entry.id   AF-A0A7C4TLE1-F1
#
_cell.length_a   1.000
_cell.length_b   1.000
_cell.length_c   1.000
_cell.angle_alpha   90.00
_cell.angle_beta   90.00
_cell.angle_gamma   90.00
#
_symmetry.space_group_name_H-M   'P 1'
#
loop_
_entity.id
_entity.type
_entity.pdbx_description
1 polymer ?
#
loop_
_entity_poly.entity_id
_entity_poly.type
_entity_poly.pdbx_seq_one_letter_code
_entity_poly.pdbx_strand_id
1 'polypeptide(L)'
;MKKIFNNKPRAIFWIGFTLVVLMVLVCLGILYYESNDENIVAIVNGKKITKEEYNKWAYATTFLGDVNSPQGLDDYNKASILDEMVEAEIINEESSKQSVTVSSTEVEERSKQDFPNYENVTGEEKSALESRAKYFVQLEKLKEINLGWREGYYFLCRYDRYLQDDYVGKQEAANQLKSTQQPYSQKYCADLKTRISQNSDTFEKEFAAIRSDKTIGEESWKPFQMTLGRSFGKENYNPSNFIIGSNLFDQINGVENKAGVYGPVEVKVTVNNEGTEQTEGAYAVYYLSGKGGSGQINNFEKWVENLVKDANPTLYPERI
;
A
#
# COMPACT_ATOMS: atom_id res chain seq x y z
N MET A 1 -55.03 24.15 38.78
CA MET A 1 -53.64 24.67 38.74
C MET A 1 -53.53 26.16 39.13
N LYS A 2 -54.02 26.57 40.31
CA LYS A 2 -53.97 27.97 40.78
C LYS A 2 -53.42 28.14 42.21
N LYS A 3 -52.70 27.14 42.75
CA LYS A 3 -52.14 27.18 44.12
C LYS A 3 -50.60 27.31 44.19
N ILE A 4 -49.89 27.28 43.07
CA ILE A 4 -48.41 27.32 43.07
C ILE A 4 -47.85 28.75 43.25
N PHE A 5 -48.67 29.80 43.08
CA PHE A 5 -48.18 31.19 43.12
C PHE A 5 -48.38 31.96 44.44
N ASN A 6 -48.83 31.32 45.53
CA ASN A 6 -49.01 32.02 46.82
C ASN A 6 -47.70 32.27 47.58
N ASN A 7 -46.56 31.81 47.07
CA ASN A 7 -45.25 32.04 47.69
C ASN A 7 -44.25 32.54 46.64
N LYS A 8 -44.52 33.76 46.14
CA LYS A 8 -43.69 34.48 45.14
C LYS A 8 -42.18 34.38 45.37
N PRO A 9 -41.62 34.51 46.59
CA PRO A 9 -40.17 34.39 46.78
C PRO A 9 -39.62 32.98 46.47
N ARG A 10 -40.38 31.91 46.76
CA ARG A 10 -39.96 30.54 46.43
C ARG A 10 -40.02 30.27 44.93
N ALA A 11 -41.03 30.78 44.22
CA ALA A 11 -41.13 30.64 42.77
C ALA A 11 -39.99 31.36 42.04
N ILE A 12 -39.63 32.57 42.49
CA ILE A 12 -38.49 33.33 41.94
C ILE A 12 -37.18 32.60 42.21
N PHE A 13 -37.00 32.03 43.41
CA PHE A 13 -35.81 31.23 43.73
C PHE A 13 -35.68 30.00 42.82
N TRP A 14 -36.75 29.23 42.61
CA TRP A 14 -36.72 28.05 41.74
C TRP A 14 -36.50 28.41 40.27
N ILE A 15 -37.10 29.49 39.78
CA ILE A 15 -36.86 29.98 38.40
C ILE A 15 -35.39 30.40 38.25
N GLY A 16 -34.85 31.17 39.20
CA GLY A 16 -33.45 31.60 39.19
C GLY A 16 -32.47 30.44 39.27
N PHE A 17 -32.73 29.47 40.15
CA PHE A 17 -31.91 28.26 40.29
C PHE A 17 -31.90 27.43 39.00
N THR A 18 -33.07 27.23 38.37
CA THR A 18 -33.18 26.46 37.14
C THR A 18 -32.44 27.14 35.97
N LEU A 19 -32.49 28.47 35.88
CA LEU A 19 -31.73 29.26 34.91
C LEU A 19 -30.22 29.13 35.10
N VAL A 20 -29.73 29.18 36.35
CA VAL A 20 -28.30 29.01 36.65
C VAL A 20 -27.83 27.60 36.28
N VAL A 21 -28.60 26.55 36.60
CA VAL A 21 -28.27 25.17 36.23
C VAL A 21 -28.23 25.00 34.70
N LEU A 22 -29.19 25.56 33.98
CA LEU A 22 -29.19 25.56 32.51
C LEU A 22 -27.98 26.28 31.92
N MET A 23 -27.60 27.42 32.50
CA MET A 23 -26.43 28.19 32.07
C MET A 23 -25.13 27.43 32.33
N VAL A 24 -24.99 26.76 33.47
CA VAL A 24 -23.85 25.90 33.79
C VAL A 24 -23.79 24.71 32.81
N LEU A 25 -24.91 24.07 32.50
CA LEU A 25 -24.95 22.97 31.52
C LEU A 25 -24.59 23.44 30.10
N VAL A 26 -25.01 24.63 29.69
CA VAL A 26 -24.63 25.23 28.41
C VAL A 26 -23.14 25.58 28.39
N CYS A 27 -22.60 26.18 29.45
CA CYS A 27 -21.15 26.46 29.55
C CYS A 27 -20.31 25.18 29.55
N LEU A 28 -20.73 24.13 30.26
CA LEU A 28 -20.07 22.83 30.23
C LEU A 28 -20.18 22.17 28.84
N GLY A 29 -21.31 22.33 28.15
CA GLY A 29 -21.50 21.85 26.78
C GLY A 29 -20.62 22.58 25.77
N ILE A 30 -20.44 23.90 25.91
CA ILE A 30 -19.54 24.71 25.06
C ILE A 30 -18.09 24.33 25.32
N LEU A 31 -17.67 24.24 26.59
CA LEU A 31 -16.31 23.82 26.95
C LEU A 31 -15.98 22.41 26.46
N TYR A 32 -16.95 21.48 26.53
CA TYR A 32 -16.80 20.13 25.99
C TYR A 32 -16.71 20.10 24.45
N TYR A 33 -17.37 21.04 23.77
CA TYR A 33 -17.30 21.17 22.31
C TYR A 33 -15.96 21.78 21.86
N GLU A 34 -15.49 22.83 22.54
CA GLU A 34 -14.19 23.47 22.27
C GLU A 34 -13.00 22.56 22.62
N SER A 35 -13.04 21.83 23.76
CA SER A 35 -11.97 20.90 24.14
C SER A 35 -11.88 19.67 23.22
N ASN A 36 -12.99 19.28 22.60
CA ASN A 36 -13.00 18.20 21.61
C ASN A 36 -12.47 18.68 20.26
N ASP A 37 -12.46 19.98 19.96
CA ASP A 37 -11.96 20.47 18.68
C ASP A 37 -10.43 20.49 18.64
N GLU A 38 -9.77 20.94 19.71
CA GLU A 38 -8.30 20.99 19.80
C GLU A 38 -7.62 19.60 19.75
N ASN A 39 -8.34 18.54 20.14
CA ASN A 39 -7.83 17.18 20.10
C ASN A 39 -8.04 16.48 18.75
N ILE A 40 -8.68 17.12 17.77
CA ILE A 40 -8.86 16.55 16.43
C ILE A 40 -7.65 16.91 15.57
N VAL A 41 -7.02 15.90 14.97
CA VAL A 41 -5.86 16.06 14.08
C VAL A 41 -6.24 15.93 12.60
N ALA A 42 -7.37 15.28 12.29
CA ALA A 42 -7.93 15.26 10.94
C ALA A 42 -9.44 14.97 10.94
N ILE A 43 -10.12 15.34 9.85
CA ILE A 43 -11.51 15.01 9.57
C ILE A 43 -11.61 14.38 8.19
N VAL A 44 -12.17 13.19 8.11
CA VAL A 44 -12.31 12.38 6.88
C VAL A 44 -13.77 11.94 6.76
N ASN A 45 -14.48 12.36 5.70
CA ASN A 45 -15.92 12.07 5.51
C ASN A 45 -16.80 12.34 6.75
N GLY A 46 -16.45 13.38 7.52
CA GLY A 46 -17.16 13.76 8.75
C GLY A 46 -16.78 12.94 10.00
N LYS A 47 -15.95 11.91 9.87
CA LYS A 47 -15.31 11.25 11.02
C LYS A 47 -14.09 12.04 11.48
N LYS A 48 -13.89 12.07 12.78
CA LYS A 48 -12.79 12.79 13.43
C LYS A 48 -11.70 11.80 13.81
N ILE A 49 -10.47 12.11 13.46
CA ILE A 49 -9.27 11.43 13.95
C ILE A 49 -8.72 12.27 15.10
N THR A 50 -8.59 11.67 16.27
CA THR A 50 -8.14 12.33 17.49
C THR A 50 -6.63 12.19 17.69
N LYS A 51 -6.06 13.06 18.53
CA LYS A 51 -4.66 12.99 18.95
C LYS A 51 -4.33 11.69 19.68
N GLU A 52 -5.28 11.15 20.45
CA GLU A 52 -5.12 9.86 21.13
C GLU A 52 -4.97 8.72 20.12
N GLU A 53 -5.84 8.68 19.09
CA GLU A 53 -5.75 7.68 18.01
C GLU A 53 -4.45 7.84 17.23
N TYR A 54 -4.03 9.08 16.98
CA TYR A 54 -2.75 9.37 16.34
C TYR A 54 -1.57 8.86 17.16
N ASN A 55 -1.54 9.10 18.47
CA ASN A 55 -0.46 8.64 19.33
C ASN A 55 -0.37 7.10 19.37
N LYS A 56 -1.51 6.40 19.37
CA LYS A 56 -1.56 4.93 19.24
C LYS A 56 -0.93 4.45 17.93
N TRP A 57 -1.27 5.08 16.82
CA TRP A 57 -0.71 4.76 15.50
C TRP A 57 0.79 5.07 15.43
N ALA A 58 1.21 6.21 15.95
CA ALA A 58 2.60 6.62 16.05
C ALA A 58 3.45 5.63 16.88
N TYR A 59 2.91 5.14 18.00
CA TYR A 59 3.54 4.07 18.77
C TYR A 59 3.61 2.77 17.94
N ALA A 60 2.52 2.36 17.28
CA ALA A 60 2.48 1.14 16.46
C ALA A 60 3.41 1.17 15.23
N THR A 61 3.90 2.35 14.84
CA THR A 61 4.88 2.53 13.76
C THR A 61 6.32 2.50 14.27
N THR A 62 6.59 3.07 15.44
CA THR A 62 7.97 3.25 15.95
C THR A 62 8.38 2.23 17.01
N PHE A 63 7.42 1.74 17.79
CA PHE A 63 7.63 0.97 19.02
C PHE A 63 8.53 1.68 20.04
N LEU A 64 8.60 3.01 20.00
CA LEU A 64 9.43 3.83 20.88
C LEU A 64 8.58 4.72 21.78
N GLY A 65 8.95 4.79 23.07
CA GLY A 65 8.21 5.53 24.08
C GLY A 65 7.04 4.70 24.63
N ASP A 66 5.90 5.35 24.84
CA ASP A 66 4.64 4.72 25.26
C ASP A 66 3.49 5.16 24.35
N VAL A 67 2.35 4.47 24.45
CA VAL A 67 1.17 4.70 23.59
C VAL A 67 0.63 6.14 23.68
N ASN A 68 0.78 6.81 24.82
CA ASN A 68 0.28 8.17 25.03
C ASN A 68 1.32 9.24 24.63
N SER A 69 2.60 8.87 24.58
CA SER A 69 3.71 9.75 24.23
C SER A 69 4.77 9.02 23.37
N PRO A 70 4.46 8.69 22.10
CA PRO A 70 5.40 8.02 21.21
C PRO A 70 6.63 8.89 20.92
N GLN A 71 7.78 8.24 20.69
CA GLN A 71 9.07 8.91 20.50
C GLN A 71 9.69 8.58 19.13
N GLY A 72 10.72 9.35 18.74
CA GLY A 72 11.51 9.07 17.53
C GLY A 72 10.85 9.47 16.22
N LEU A 73 9.86 10.36 16.25
CA LEU A 73 9.18 10.89 15.07
C LEU A 73 9.72 12.26 14.69
N ASP A 74 10.23 12.39 13.47
CA ASP A 74 10.46 13.67 12.82
C ASP A 74 9.18 14.17 12.12
N ASP A 75 9.19 15.42 11.63
CA ASP A 75 8.02 16.03 10.99
C ASP A 75 7.54 15.25 9.75
N TYR A 76 8.44 14.59 9.04
CA TYR A 76 8.11 13.76 7.89
C TYR A 76 7.33 12.51 8.32
N ASN A 77 7.84 11.78 9.32
CA ASN A 77 7.17 10.60 9.86
C ASN A 77 5.83 10.96 10.49
N LYS A 78 5.75 12.11 11.17
CA LYS A 78 4.49 12.61 11.71
C LYS A 78 3.42 12.82 10.63
N ALA A 79 3.78 13.52 9.56
CA ALA A 79 2.87 13.73 8.43
C ALA A 79 2.49 12.40 7.76
N SER A 80 3.46 11.52 7.53
CA SER A 80 3.22 10.21 6.90
C SER A 80 2.27 9.33 7.72
N ILE A 81 2.35 9.36 9.06
CA ILE A 81 1.42 8.61 9.93
C ILE A 81 0.01 9.19 9.81
N LEU A 82 -0.13 10.52 9.80
CA LEU A 82 -1.43 11.16 9.65
C LEU A 82 -2.06 10.81 8.30
N ASP A 83 -1.28 10.81 7.22
CA ASP A 83 -1.73 10.41 5.89
C ASP A 83 -2.16 8.93 5.86
N GLU A 84 -1.40 8.02 6.49
CA GLU A 84 -1.76 6.59 6.60
C GLU A 84 -3.06 6.40 7.39
N MET A 85 -3.29 7.19 8.46
CA MET A 85 -4.54 7.16 9.22
C MET A 85 -5.74 7.66 8.43
N VAL A 86 -5.55 8.70 7.61
CA VAL A 86 -6.58 9.21 6.70
C VAL A 86 -6.96 8.14 5.68
N GLU A 87 -5.96 7.50 5.07
CA GLU A 87 -6.16 6.36 4.19
C GLU A 87 -6.91 5.23 4.92
N ALA A 88 -6.55 4.92 6.16
CA ALA A 88 -7.19 3.88 6.95
C ALA A 88 -8.68 4.11 7.18
N GLU A 89 -9.11 5.35 7.44
CA GLU A 89 -10.53 5.66 7.57
C GLU A 89 -11.31 5.46 6.26
N ILE A 90 -10.70 5.81 5.13
CA ILE A 90 -11.27 5.60 3.79
C ILE A 90 -11.35 4.12 3.47
N ILE A 91 -10.28 3.37 3.72
CA ILE A 91 -10.20 1.92 3.53
C ILE A 91 -11.20 1.18 4.40
N ASN A 92 -11.43 1.64 5.63
CA ASN A 92 -12.46 1.08 6.51
C ASN A 92 -13.88 1.33 5.98
N GLU A 93 -14.14 2.52 5.42
CA GLU A 93 -15.41 2.83 4.76
C GLU A 93 -15.63 1.97 3.51
N GLU A 94 -14.64 1.88 2.63
CA GLU A 94 -14.71 1.06 1.41
C GLU A 94 -14.84 -0.43 1.73
N SER A 95 -14.13 -0.92 2.74
CA SER A 95 -14.27 -2.29 3.25
C SER A 95 -15.72 -2.57 3.65
N SER A 96 -16.37 -1.61 4.32
CA SER A 96 -17.77 -1.73 4.72
C SER A 96 -18.72 -1.75 3.51
N LYS A 97 -18.50 -0.87 2.52
CA LYS A 97 -19.29 -0.85 1.27
C LYS A 97 -19.18 -2.17 0.49
N GLN A 98 -18.01 -2.78 0.50
CA GLN A 98 -17.73 -4.02 -0.21
C GLN A 98 -17.95 -5.29 0.64
N SER A 99 -18.51 -5.14 1.85
CA SER A 99 -18.76 -6.25 2.78
C SER A 99 -17.52 -7.09 3.12
N VAL A 100 -16.35 -6.44 3.17
CA VAL A 100 -15.09 -7.07 3.60
C VAL A 100 -15.14 -7.30 5.10
N THR A 101 -15.01 -8.56 5.50
CA THR A 101 -14.91 -8.96 6.90
C THR A 101 -13.46 -9.22 7.28
N VAL A 102 -13.06 -8.77 8.47
CA VAL A 102 -11.73 -9.02 9.04
C VAL A 102 -11.94 -9.67 10.41
N SER A 103 -11.39 -10.87 10.58
CA SER A 103 -11.45 -11.61 11.84
C SER A 103 -10.38 -11.12 12.82
N SER A 104 -10.62 -11.29 14.11
CA SER A 104 -9.61 -10.98 15.14
C SER A 104 -8.34 -11.81 14.97
N THR A 105 -8.47 -13.06 14.51
CA THR A 105 -7.32 -13.94 14.25
C THR A 105 -6.41 -13.39 13.16
N GLU A 106 -6.97 -12.88 12.06
CA GLU A 106 -6.16 -12.28 10.98
C GLU A 106 -5.42 -11.02 11.46
N VAL A 107 -6.07 -10.21 12.30
CA VAL A 107 -5.46 -9.01 12.89
C VAL A 107 -4.33 -9.39 13.85
N GLU A 108 -4.54 -10.39 14.70
CA GLU A 108 -3.54 -10.88 15.64
C GLU A 108 -2.34 -11.50 14.91
N GLU A 109 -2.57 -12.33 13.89
CA GLU A 109 -1.52 -12.92 13.06
C GLU A 109 -0.67 -11.84 12.39
N ARG A 110 -1.31 -10.81 11.81
CA ARG A 110 -0.59 -9.68 11.23
C ARG A 110 0.18 -8.89 12.28
N SER A 111 -0.41 -8.63 13.45
CA SER A 111 0.27 -7.93 14.55
C SER A 111 1.54 -8.67 15.02
N LYS A 112 1.51 -10.01 15.06
CA LYS A 112 2.69 -10.85 15.38
C LYS A 112 3.77 -10.81 14.30
N GLN A 113 3.37 -10.67 13.03
CA GLN A 113 4.32 -10.51 11.92
C GLN A 113 5.00 -9.14 11.98
N ASP A 114 4.23 -8.09 12.25
CA ASP A 114 4.73 -6.71 12.29
C ASP A 114 5.57 -6.45 13.56
N PHE A 115 5.26 -7.11 14.68
CA PHE A 115 5.98 -6.97 15.95
C PHE A 115 6.28 -8.34 16.60
N PRO A 116 7.51 -8.87 16.47
CA PRO A 116 7.89 -10.19 16.97
C PRO A 116 7.69 -10.42 18.48
N ASN A 117 7.64 -9.35 19.29
CA ASN A 117 7.42 -9.42 20.75
C ASN A 117 5.95 -9.20 21.16
N TYR A 118 5.00 -9.31 20.22
CA TYR A 118 3.57 -9.06 20.44
C TYR A 118 2.98 -9.73 21.69
N GLU A 119 3.41 -10.95 22.02
CA GLU A 119 2.87 -11.67 23.17
C GLU A 119 3.19 -11.02 24.52
N ASN A 120 4.29 -10.28 24.60
CA ASN A 120 4.86 -9.75 25.83
C ASN A 120 4.50 -8.28 26.12
N VAL A 121 3.73 -7.63 25.23
CA VAL A 121 3.30 -6.24 25.43
C VAL A 121 1.98 -6.13 26.19
N THR A 122 1.71 -4.95 26.74
CA THR A 122 0.50 -4.64 27.50
C THR A 122 -0.75 -4.63 26.62
N GLY A 123 -1.94 -4.69 27.23
CA GLY A 123 -3.20 -4.67 26.48
C GLY A 123 -3.42 -3.39 25.66
N GLU A 124 -2.93 -2.25 26.15
CA GLU A 124 -3.00 -0.97 25.44
C GLU A 124 -2.09 -0.96 24.20
N GLU A 125 -0.87 -1.48 24.34
CA GLU A 125 0.06 -1.66 23.22
C GLU A 125 -0.49 -2.68 22.21
N LYS A 126 -1.07 -3.81 22.65
CA LYS A 126 -1.75 -4.76 21.75
C LYS A 126 -2.85 -4.08 20.96
N SER A 127 -3.69 -3.28 21.61
CA SER A 127 -4.77 -2.56 20.94
C SER A 127 -4.26 -1.57 19.87
N ALA A 128 -3.11 -0.91 20.11
CA ALA A 128 -2.48 -0.04 19.13
C ALA A 128 -1.98 -0.82 17.90
N LEU A 129 -1.31 -1.95 18.13
CA LEU A 129 -0.83 -2.85 17.08
C LEU A 129 -1.98 -3.44 16.26
N GLU A 130 -3.01 -3.94 16.94
CA GLU A 130 -4.20 -4.52 16.31
C GLU A 130 -4.95 -3.48 15.47
N SER A 131 -5.03 -2.22 15.91
CA SER A 131 -5.68 -1.15 15.15
C SER A 131 -4.99 -0.90 13.80
N ARG A 132 -3.65 -0.87 13.78
CA ARG A 132 -2.88 -0.67 12.55
C ARG A 132 -2.85 -1.94 11.69
N ALA A 133 -2.71 -3.11 12.30
CA ALA A 133 -2.75 -4.39 11.60
C ALA A 133 -4.09 -4.61 10.89
N LYS A 134 -5.21 -4.22 11.53
CA LYS A 134 -6.54 -4.28 10.90
C LYS A 134 -6.61 -3.49 9.61
N TYR A 135 -6.02 -2.30 9.56
CA TYR A 135 -5.95 -1.50 8.34
C TYR A 135 -5.24 -2.25 7.21
N PHE A 136 -4.05 -2.82 7.46
CA PHE A 136 -3.33 -3.59 6.43
C PHE A 136 -4.10 -4.82 5.97
N VAL A 137 -4.76 -5.55 6.87
CA VAL A 137 -5.60 -6.70 6.49
C VAL A 137 -6.79 -6.25 5.62
N GLN A 138 -7.44 -5.13 5.96
CA GLN A 138 -8.51 -4.54 5.13
C GLN A 138 -7.99 -4.13 3.75
N LEU A 139 -6.84 -3.45 3.71
CA LEU A 139 -6.19 -2.99 2.49
C LEU A 139 -5.85 -4.17 1.56
N GLU A 140 -5.28 -5.25 2.09
CA GLU A 140 -4.94 -6.46 1.33
C GLU A 140 -6.18 -7.16 0.76
N LYS A 141 -7.25 -7.29 1.55
CA LYS A 141 -8.51 -7.90 1.07
C LYS A 141 -9.19 -7.03 0.02
N LEU A 142 -9.25 -5.72 0.22
CA LEU A 142 -9.77 -4.80 -0.80
C LEU A 142 -8.93 -4.86 -2.07
N LYS A 143 -7.60 -4.98 -1.96
CA LYS A 143 -6.74 -5.16 -3.12
C LYS A 143 -7.07 -6.43 -3.88
N GLU A 144 -7.23 -7.56 -3.18
CA GLU A 144 -7.64 -8.82 -3.83
C GLU A 144 -8.98 -8.70 -4.55
N ILE A 145 -9.97 -8.05 -3.95
CA ILE A 145 -11.32 -7.89 -4.54
C ILE A 145 -11.30 -6.92 -5.72
N ASN A 146 -10.69 -5.75 -5.55
CA ASN A 146 -10.79 -4.66 -6.53
C ASN A 146 -9.82 -4.84 -7.68
N LEU A 147 -8.58 -5.26 -7.41
CA LEU A 147 -7.59 -5.50 -8.45
C LEU A 147 -7.75 -6.89 -9.07
N GLY A 148 -8.28 -7.84 -8.31
CA GLY A 148 -8.31 -9.24 -8.70
C GLY A 148 -6.94 -9.89 -8.60
N TRP A 149 -6.85 -11.09 -9.15
CA TRP A 149 -5.61 -11.83 -9.29
C TRP A 149 -5.57 -12.54 -10.63
N ARG A 150 -4.38 -12.89 -11.11
CA ARG A 150 -4.21 -13.60 -12.38
C ARG A 150 -3.26 -14.77 -12.21
N GLU A 151 -3.39 -15.76 -13.08
CA GLU A 151 -2.48 -16.90 -13.17
C GLU A 151 -1.75 -16.88 -14.52
N GLY A 152 -0.47 -17.19 -14.47
CA GLY A 152 0.38 -17.11 -15.64
C GLY A 152 1.85 -17.24 -15.33
N TYR A 153 2.66 -16.81 -16.28
CA TYR A 153 4.10 -16.69 -16.11
C TYR A 153 4.63 -15.58 -16.99
N TYR A 154 5.80 -15.06 -16.64
CA TYR A 154 6.50 -14.07 -17.46
C TYR A 154 7.97 -14.44 -17.64
N PHE A 155 8.56 -13.88 -18.69
CA PHE A 155 9.98 -13.93 -19.01
C PHE A 155 10.51 -12.51 -19.18
N LEU A 156 11.78 -12.30 -18.81
CA LEU A 156 12.48 -11.03 -18.91
C LEU A 156 13.73 -11.20 -19.78
N CYS A 157 13.70 -10.60 -20.97
CA CYS A 157 14.90 -10.41 -21.78
C CYS A 157 15.58 -9.11 -21.33
N ARG A 158 16.45 -9.22 -20.32
CA ARG A 158 17.17 -8.08 -19.74
C ARG A 158 18.19 -7.50 -20.72
N TYR A 159 18.43 -6.19 -20.65
CA TYR A 159 19.46 -5.51 -21.46
C TYR A 159 20.24 -4.45 -20.66
N ASP A 160 20.06 -4.43 -19.36
CA ASP A 160 20.55 -3.45 -18.40
C ASP A 160 21.87 -3.86 -17.73
N ARG A 161 22.57 -4.87 -18.27
CA ARG A 161 23.86 -5.34 -17.75
C ARG A 161 24.94 -4.25 -17.77
N TYR A 162 24.82 -3.30 -18.69
CA TYR A 162 25.74 -2.16 -18.83
C TYR A 162 25.62 -1.13 -17.69
N LEU A 163 24.61 -1.26 -16.83
CA LEU A 163 24.37 -0.38 -15.68
C LEU A 163 24.91 -0.94 -14.36
N GLN A 164 25.56 -2.11 -14.40
CA GLN A 164 26.11 -2.74 -13.19
C GLN A 164 27.47 -2.15 -12.78
N ASP A 165 27.84 -2.34 -11.52
CA ASP A 165 29.01 -1.72 -10.87
C ASP A 165 30.33 -1.93 -11.62
N ASP A 166 30.51 -3.08 -12.28
CA ASP A 166 31.73 -3.39 -13.03
C ASP A 166 31.88 -2.62 -14.36
N TYR A 167 30.83 -1.90 -14.77
CA TYR A 167 30.81 -0.94 -15.88
C TYR A 167 30.90 0.52 -15.43
N VAL A 168 30.89 0.80 -14.12
CA VAL A 168 31.11 2.15 -13.58
C VAL A 168 32.48 2.66 -14.02
N GLY A 169 32.51 3.83 -14.65
CA GLY A 169 33.74 4.43 -15.20
C GLY A 169 34.21 3.83 -16.54
N LYS A 170 33.48 2.88 -17.15
CA LYS A 170 33.81 2.25 -18.44
C LYS A 170 32.80 2.59 -19.54
N GLN A 171 32.63 3.88 -19.83
CA GLN A 171 31.54 4.37 -20.69
C GLN A 171 31.52 3.75 -22.09
N GLU A 172 32.66 3.56 -22.73
CA GLU A 172 32.73 2.96 -24.08
C GLU A 172 32.25 1.50 -24.08
N ALA A 173 32.71 0.69 -23.12
CA ALA A 173 32.29 -0.69 -22.97
C ALA A 173 30.80 -0.80 -22.61
N ALA A 174 30.31 0.08 -21.74
CA ALA A 174 28.90 0.16 -21.38
C ALA A 174 28.01 0.52 -22.59
N ASN A 175 28.42 1.53 -23.37
CA ASN A 175 27.70 1.95 -24.58
C ASN A 175 27.69 0.84 -25.65
N GLN A 176 28.81 0.15 -25.85
CA GLN A 176 28.90 -0.97 -26.78
C GLN A 176 27.96 -2.10 -26.34
N LEU A 177 27.99 -2.46 -25.05
CA LEU A 177 27.12 -3.50 -24.49
C LEU A 177 25.64 -3.13 -24.63
N LYS A 178 25.26 -1.88 -24.35
CA LYS A 178 23.90 -1.38 -24.57
C LYS A 178 23.47 -1.54 -26.03
N SER A 179 24.33 -1.12 -26.97
CA SER A 179 24.03 -1.17 -28.40
C SER A 179 23.88 -2.58 -28.96
N THR A 180 24.45 -3.59 -28.31
CA THR A 180 24.36 -4.99 -28.73
C THR A 180 23.25 -5.74 -28.00
N GLN A 181 23.16 -5.58 -26.67
CA GLN A 181 22.17 -6.31 -25.86
C GLN A 181 20.75 -5.80 -26.07
N GLN A 182 20.51 -4.48 -26.12
CA GLN A 182 19.14 -3.99 -26.19
C GLN A 182 18.39 -4.47 -27.47
N PRO A 183 18.97 -4.40 -28.68
CA PRO A 183 18.33 -4.96 -29.86
C PRO A 183 18.22 -6.50 -29.81
N TYR A 184 19.23 -7.18 -29.25
CA TYR A 184 19.20 -8.63 -29.10
C TYR A 184 18.07 -9.07 -28.18
N SER A 185 17.94 -8.47 -26.99
CA SER A 185 16.90 -8.77 -26.01
C SER A 185 15.50 -8.52 -26.57
N GLN A 186 15.32 -7.43 -27.32
CA GLN A 186 14.05 -7.14 -27.99
C GLN A 186 13.68 -8.24 -28.98
N LYS A 187 14.63 -8.64 -29.84
CA LYS A 187 14.43 -9.70 -30.83
C LYS A 187 14.17 -11.05 -30.15
N TYR A 188 14.97 -11.41 -29.15
CA TYR A 188 14.81 -12.66 -28.41
C TYR A 188 13.42 -12.78 -27.80
N CYS A 189 12.93 -11.71 -27.17
CA CYS A 189 11.59 -11.69 -26.60
C CYS A 189 10.49 -11.73 -27.67
N ALA A 190 10.67 -11.08 -28.82
CA ALA A 190 9.75 -11.23 -29.94
C ALA A 190 9.67 -12.70 -30.43
N ASP A 191 10.83 -13.35 -30.60
CA ASP A 191 10.91 -14.76 -31.00
C ASP A 191 10.31 -15.69 -29.92
N LEU A 192 10.57 -15.40 -28.65
CA LEU A 192 10.00 -16.11 -27.49
C LEU A 192 8.48 -16.05 -27.47
N LYS A 193 7.89 -14.87 -27.69
CA LYS A 193 6.43 -14.73 -27.81
C LYS A 193 5.87 -15.63 -28.91
N THR A 194 6.52 -15.68 -30.08
CA THR A 194 6.09 -16.54 -31.18
C THR A 194 6.14 -18.02 -30.81
N ARG A 195 7.22 -18.48 -30.16
CA ARG A 195 7.36 -19.86 -29.69
C ARG A 195 6.26 -20.25 -28.69
N ILE A 196 6.05 -19.44 -27.66
CA ILE A 196 5.00 -19.69 -26.66
C ILE A 196 3.61 -19.71 -27.31
N SER A 197 3.34 -18.79 -28.25
CA SER A 197 2.03 -18.68 -28.92
C SER A 197 1.71 -19.88 -29.81
N GLN A 198 2.71 -20.65 -30.25
CA GLN A 198 2.54 -21.83 -31.09
C GLN A 198 2.25 -23.11 -30.28
N ASN A 199 1.96 -22.98 -28.97
CA ASN A 199 1.70 -24.09 -28.03
C ASN A 199 2.82 -25.15 -27.99
N SER A 200 4.03 -24.79 -28.42
CA SER A 200 5.14 -25.73 -28.54
C SER A 200 5.94 -25.91 -27.25
N ASP A 201 5.81 -25.00 -26.27
CA ASP A 201 6.79 -24.87 -25.18
C ASP A 201 6.15 -24.54 -23.81
N THR A 202 6.63 -25.20 -22.75
CA THR A 202 6.23 -24.93 -21.35
C THR A 202 7.11 -23.83 -20.74
N PHE A 203 6.68 -23.27 -19.60
CA PHE A 203 7.47 -22.28 -18.86
C PHE A 203 8.90 -22.77 -18.61
N GLU A 204 9.07 -24.01 -18.15
CA GLU A 204 10.35 -24.59 -17.76
C GLU A 204 11.32 -24.69 -18.94
N LYS A 205 10.80 -25.02 -20.13
CA LYS A 205 11.62 -25.16 -21.34
C LYS A 205 12.17 -23.81 -21.79
N GLU A 206 11.30 -22.80 -21.89
CA GLU A 206 11.73 -21.45 -22.27
C GLU A 206 12.57 -20.78 -21.18
N PHE A 207 12.28 -21.07 -19.92
CA PHE A 207 13.10 -20.60 -18.79
C PHE A 207 14.52 -21.17 -18.87
N ALA A 208 14.67 -22.46 -19.18
CA ALA A 208 15.99 -23.06 -19.39
C ALA A 208 16.72 -22.47 -20.61
N ALA A 209 15.99 -22.18 -21.69
CA ALA A 209 16.55 -21.57 -22.90
C ALA A 209 17.07 -20.15 -22.65
N ILE A 210 16.30 -19.29 -21.96
CA ILE A 210 16.76 -17.94 -21.64
C ILE A 210 17.91 -17.96 -20.62
N ARG A 211 17.86 -18.87 -19.65
CA ARG A 211 18.90 -19.03 -18.63
C ARG A 211 20.26 -19.39 -19.23
N SER A 212 20.26 -20.21 -20.27
CA SER A 212 21.47 -20.67 -20.98
C SER A 212 21.92 -19.76 -22.12
N ASP A 213 21.18 -18.67 -22.39
CA ASP A 213 21.55 -17.71 -23.43
C ASP A 213 22.86 -16.98 -23.06
N LYS A 214 23.80 -16.93 -24.00
CA LYS A 214 25.14 -16.35 -23.77
C LYS A 214 25.17 -14.83 -23.71
N THR A 215 24.11 -14.17 -24.19
CA THR A 215 24.04 -12.71 -24.31
C THR A 215 23.21 -12.08 -23.20
N ILE A 216 22.10 -12.73 -22.82
CA ILE A 216 21.13 -12.21 -21.84
C ILE A 216 20.88 -13.14 -20.66
N GLY A 217 21.36 -14.39 -20.73
CA GLY A 217 21.20 -15.41 -19.69
C GLY A 217 22.23 -15.32 -18.58
N GLU A 218 22.16 -16.24 -17.61
CA GLU A 218 22.89 -16.16 -16.33
C GLU A 218 24.41 -15.98 -16.48
N GLU A 219 25.01 -16.60 -17.50
CA GLU A 219 26.46 -16.52 -17.73
C GLU A 219 26.91 -15.08 -18.02
N SER A 220 26.16 -14.34 -18.84
CA SER A 220 26.48 -12.96 -19.25
C SER A 220 26.42 -11.95 -18.10
N TRP A 221 25.81 -12.34 -17.00
CA TRP A 221 25.54 -11.49 -15.85
C TRP A 221 26.39 -11.80 -14.63
N LYS A 222 27.22 -12.85 -14.67
CA LYS A 222 28.14 -13.14 -13.56
C LYS A 222 29.01 -11.91 -13.23
N PRO A 223 29.26 -11.64 -11.93
CA PRO A 223 28.87 -12.43 -10.75
C PRO A 223 27.45 -12.16 -10.23
N PHE A 224 26.68 -11.28 -10.88
CA PHE A 224 25.35 -10.89 -10.44
C PHE A 224 24.31 -11.99 -10.73
N GLN A 225 23.34 -12.11 -9.82
CA GLN A 225 22.15 -12.92 -10.03
C GLN A 225 21.02 -12.04 -10.54
N MET A 226 20.23 -12.57 -11.46
CA MET A 226 19.09 -11.89 -12.04
C MET A 226 17.89 -12.84 -12.07
N THR A 227 16.70 -12.29 -12.07
CA THR A 227 15.52 -13.07 -12.44
C THR A 227 15.24 -12.88 -13.92
N LEU A 228 15.05 -14.01 -14.60
CA LEU A 228 14.74 -14.07 -16.03
C LEU A 228 13.28 -14.44 -16.31
N GLY A 229 12.50 -14.71 -15.26
CA GLY A 229 11.11 -15.12 -15.37
C GLY A 229 10.60 -15.77 -14.09
N ARG A 230 9.27 -15.83 -13.95
CA ARG A 230 8.59 -16.43 -12.80
C ARG A 230 7.15 -16.79 -13.18
N SER A 231 6.64 -17.86 -12.56
CA SER A 231 5.22 -18.20 -12.57
C SER A 231 4.48 -17.50 -11.44
N PHE A 232 3.27 -17.03 -11.71
CA PHE A 232 2.42 -16.35 -10.75
C PHE A 232 0.99 -16.90 -10.76
N GLY A 233 0.32 -16.75 -9.63
CA GLY A 233 -1.05 -17.17 -9.35
C GLY A 233 -1.51 -16.48 -8.07
N LYS A 234 -2.71 -16.83 -7.58
CA LYS A 234 -3.34 -16.16 -6.43
C LYS A 234 -2.38 -15.89 -5.26
N GLU A 235 -1.67 -16.92 -4.81
CA GLU A 235 -0.81 -16.88 -3.62
C GLU A 235 0.41 -15.95 -3.73
N ASN A 236 0.83 -15.60 -4.95
CA ASN A 236 2.02 -14.78 -5.19
C ASN A 236 1.76 -13.61 -6.14
N TYR A 237 0.49 -13.27 -6.38
CA TYR A 237 0.07 -12.16 -7.24
C TYR A 237 0.14 -10.83 -6.50
N ASN A 238 1.35 -10.34 -6.25
CA ASN A 238 1.60 -9.03 -5.65
C ASN A 238 2.69 -8.27 -6.42
N PRO A 239 2.69 -6.92 -6.42
CA PRO A 239 3.68 -6.14 -7.17
C PRO A 239 5.14 -6.50 -6.84
N SER A 240 5.44 -6.76 -5.56
CA SER A 240 6.80 -7.08 -5.08
C SER A 240 7.34 -8.41 -5.61
N ASN A 241 6.48 -9.32 -6.07
CA ASN A 241 6.87 -10.57 -6.73
C ASN A 241 7.16 -10.41 -8.22
N PHE A 242 6.85 -9.26 -8.83
CA PHE A 242 7.27 -8.92 -10.18
C PHE A 242 8.57 -8.12 -10.06
N ILE A 243 9.60 -8.52 -10.79
CA ILE A 243 10.86 -7.76 -10.84
C ILE A 243 10.70 -6.62 -11.82
N ILE A 244 11.28 -5.46 -11.50
CA ILE A 244 10.91 -4.16 -12.09
C ILE A 244 9.46 -3.81 -11.63
N GLY A 245 9.26 -3.90 -10.30
CA GLY A 245 8.05 -4.32 -9.57
C GLY A 245 6.85 -3.39 -9.43
N SER A 246 6.52 -2.66 -10.47
CA SER A 246 5.18 -2.08 -10.63
C SER A 246 4.78 -2.03 -12.09
N ASN A 247 5.74 -1.73 -12.98
CA ASN A 247 5.48 -1.58 -14.40
C ASN A 247 4.93 -2.88 -15.03
N LEU A 248 5.60 -4.03 -14.84
CA LEU A 248 5.11 -5.28 -15.41
C LEU A 248 3.76 -5.71 -14.82
N PHE A 249 3.58 -5.51 -13.51
CA PHE A 249 2.34 -5.84 -12.81
C PHE A 249 1.16 -5.01 -13.35
N ASP A 250 1.35 -3.70 -13.52
CA ASP A 250 0.36 -2.80 -14.10
C ASP A 250 0.05 -3.14 -15.56
N GLN A 251 1.06 -3.49 -16.35
CA GLN A 251 0.87 -3.98 -17.73
C GLN A 251 0.02 -5.25 -17.76
N ILE A 252 0.28 -6.20 -16.84
CA ILE A 252 -0.51 -7.43 -16.72
C ILE A 252 -1.95 -7.12 -16.29
N ASN A 253 -2.15 -6.20 -15.33
CA ASN A 253 -3.48 -5.79 -14.88
C ASN A 253 -4.27 -5.01 -15.92
N GLY A 254 -3.60 -4.27 -16.81
CA GLY A 254 -4.25 -3.53 -17.90
C GLY A 254 -4.82 -4.40 -19.02
N VAL A 255 -4.48 -5.70 -19.05
CA VAL A 255 -4.96 -6.64 -20.07
C VAL A 255 -6.31 -7.22 -19.66
N GLU A 256 -7.23 -7.48 -20.60
CA GLU A 256 -8.47 -8.20 -20.32
C GLU A 256 -8.17 -9.59 -19.70
N ASN A 257 -8.99 -10.07 -18.75
CA ASN A 257 -8.77 -11.39 -18.14
C ASN A 257 -9.07 -12.53 -19.12
N LYS A 258 -8.15 -12.78 -20.05
CA LYS A 258 -8.25 -13.73 -21.14
C LYS A 258 -6.96 -14.52 -21.26
N ALA A 259 -7.09 -15.79 -21.63
CA ALA A 259 -5.93 -16.62 -21.91
C ALA A 259 -5.19 -16.11 -23.16
N GLY A 260 -3.86 -16.00 -23.08
CA GLY A 260 -3.07 -15.51 -24.21
C GLY A 260 -1.62 -15.20 -23.87
N VAL A 261 -0.83 -14.96 -24.92
CA VAL A 261 0.57 -14.52 -24.84
C VAL A 261 0.65 -13.06 -25.24
N TYR A 262 1.25 -12.25 -24.37
CA TYR A 262 1.30 -10.80 -24.49
C TYR A 262 2.77 -10.31 -24.51
N GLY A 263 2.97 -9.04 -24.88
CA GLY A 263 4.29 -8.46 -25.12
C GLY A 263 4.79 -8.60 -26.56
N PRO A 264 6.10 -8.43 -26.82
CA PRO A 264 7.08 -7.92 -25.87
C PRO A 264 6.74 -6.47 -25.46
N VAL A 265 6.72 -6.19 -24.16
CA VAL A 265 6.61 -4.82 -23.61
C VAL A 265 7.93 -4.44 -22.96
N GLU A 266 8.35 -3.19 -23.12
CA GLU A 266 9.52 -2.70 -22.41
C GLU A 266 9.13 -2.34 -20.98
N VAL A 267 9.81 -2.96 -20.00
CA VAL A 267 9.63 -2.69 -18.57
C VAL A 267 10.90 -2.04 -18.05
N LYS A 268 10.73 -0.89 -17.39
CA LYS A 268 11.81 -0.11 -16.81
C LYS A 268 11.41 0.37 -15.42
N VAL A 269 12.34 0.31 -14.48
CA VAL A 269 12.23 0.92 -13.16
C VAL A 269 13.50 1.69 -12.92
N THR A 270 13.35 2.91 -12.42
CA THR A 270 14.46 3.75 -12.01
C THR A 270 14.39 3.88 -10.50
N VAL A 271 15.39 3.33 -9.81
CA VAL A 271 15.53 3.46 -8.36
C VAL A 271 16.58 4.50 -8.08
N ASN A 272 16.21 5.55 -7.34
CA ASN A 272 17.16 6.52 -6.82
C ASN A 272 17.57 6.09 -5.43
N ASN A 273 18.77 5.52 -5.29
CA ASN A 273 19.37 5.20 -3.99
C ASN A 273 20.55 6.13 -3.75
N GLU A 274 20.43 7.00 -2.74
CA GLU A 274 21.53 7.85 -2.24
C GLU A 274 22.26 8.66 -3.33
N GLY A 275 21.51 9.18 -4.32
CA GLY A 275 22.06 9.97 -5.42
C GLY A 275 22.61 9.17 -6.60
N THR A 276 22.53 7.83 -6.55
CA THR A 276 22.80 6.95 -7.70
C THR A 276 21.49 6.50 -8.33
N GLU A 277 21.26 6.89 -9.58
CA GLU A 277 20.14 6.44 -10.39
C GLU A 277 20.46 5.04 -10.95
N GLN A 278 19.80 4.00 -10.42
CA GLN A 278 19.87 2.65 -10.96
C GLN A 278 18.63 2.39 -11.80
N THR A 279 18.81 2.31 -13.12
CA THR A 279 17.73 1.90 -14.03
C THR A 279 17.83 0.39 -14.27
N GLU A 280 16.77 -0.35 -13.95
CA GLU A 280 16.59 -1.71 -14.44
C GLU A 280 15.76 -1.69 -15.73
N GLY A 281 16.09 -2.55 -16.69
CA GLY A 281 15.50 -2.53 -18.03
C GLY A 281 15.45 -3.91 -18.69
N ALA A 282 14.25 -4.33 -19.06
CA ALA A 282 14.01 -5.57 -19.79
C ALA A 282 12.89 -5.44 -20.82
N TYR A 283 12.86 -6.35 -21.78
CA TYR A 283 11.64 -6.66 -22.51
C TYR A 283 10.95 -7.84 -21.84
N ALA A 284 9.65 -7.74 -21.61
CA ALA A 284 8.87 -8.76 -20.96
C ALA A 284 7.88 -9.42 -21.94
N VAL A 285 7.80 -10.74 -21.88
CA VAL A 285 6.75 -11.54 -22.51
C VAL A 285 6.05 -12.30 -21.39
N TYR A 286 4.72 -12.30 -21.41
CA TYR A 286 3.95 -12.97 -20.38
C TYR A 286 2.79 -13.74 -20.97
N TYR A 287 2.49 -14.87 -20.35
CA TYR A 287 1.34 -15.69 -20.64
C TYR A 287 0.33 -15.53 -19.50
N LEU A 288 -0.93 -15.34 -19.85
CA LEU A 288 -2.05 -15.44 -18.92
C LEU A 288 -2.82 -16.72 -19.23
N SER A 289 -3.18 -17.48 -18.19
CA SER A 289 -3.96 -18.70 -18.34
C SER A 289 -5.45 -18.45 -18.55
N GLY A 290 -5.90 -17.20 -18.35
CA GLY A 290 -7.31 -16.82 -18.32
C GLY A 290 -8.02 -17.18 -17.00
N LYS A 291 -7.31 -17.80 -16.04
CA LYS A 291 -7.79 -17.92 -14.66
C LYS A 291 -7.40 -16.68 -13.87
N GLY A 292 -8.33 -16.23 -13.05
CA GLY A 292 -8.12 -15.09 -12.18
C GLY A 292 -9.40 -14.63 -11.51
N GLY A 293 -9.26 -13.76 -10.51
CA GLY A 293 -10.35 -12.93 -10.00
C GLY A 293 -10.52 -11.70 -10.89
N SER A 294 -11.75 -11.39 -11.27
CA SER A 294 -12.05 -10.14 -11.98
C SER A 294 -11.97 -8.97 -11.01
N GLY A 295 -10.93 -8.14 -11.13
CA GLY A 295 -10.92 -6.82 -10.53
C GLY A 295 -11.70 -5.80 -11.35
N GLN A 296 -12.17 -4.74 -10.70
CA GLN A 296 -12.78 -3.56 -11.34
C GLN A 296 -11.75 -2.47 -11.64
N ILE A 297 -10.53 -2.57 -11.10
CA ILE A 297 -9.46 -1.58 -11.27
C ILE A 297 -8.19 -2.24 -11.79
N ASN A 298 -7.31 -1.43 -12.40
CA ASN A 298 -6.04 -1.90 -12.96
C ASN A 298 -4.80 -1.44 -12.18
N ASN A 299 -4.97 -0.47 -11.27
CA ASN A 299 -3.91 0.03 -10.39
C ASN A 299 -4.55 0.39 -9.04
N PHE A 300 -4.15 -0.33 -7.99
CA PHE A 300 -4.72 -0.19 -6.66
C PHE A 300 -4.30 1.09 -5.96
N GLU A 301 -3.03 1.48 -6.06
CA GLU A 301 -2.50 2.71 -5.45
C GLU A 301 -3.22 3.95 -5.99
N LYS A 302 -3.34 4.06 -7.32
CA LYS A 302 -4.08 5.15 -7.96
C LYS A 302 -5.57 5.15 -7.58
N TRP A 303 -6.16 3.98 -7.37
CA TRP A 303 -7.54 3.89 -6.90
C TRP A 303 -7.68 4.43 -5.48
N VAL A 304 -6.79 4.04 -4.56
CA VAL A 304 -6.75 4.59 -3.19
C VAL A 304 -6.48 6.10 -3.20
N GLU A 305 -5.53 6.58 -3.99
CA GLU A 305 -5.27 8.02 -4.15
C GLU A 305 -6.52 8.79 -4.60
N ASN A 306 -7.31 8.23 -5.52
CA ASN A 306 -8.54 8.86 -5.97
C ASN A 306 -9.58 8.89 -4.85
N LEU A 307 -9.70 7.81 -4.05
CA LEU A 307 -10.59 7.79 -2.90
C LEU A 307 -10.20 8.86 -1.86
N VAL A 308 -8.90 9.03 -1.60
CA VAL A 308 -8.38 10.09 -0.71
C VAL A 308 -8.70 11.48 -1.25
N LYS A 309 -8.50 11.71 -2.55
CA LYS A 309 -8.87 12.98 -3.21
C LYS A 309 -10.36 13.25 -3.12
N ASP A 310 -11.19 12.24 -3.36
CA ASP A 310 -12.65 12.35 -3.34
C ASP A 310 -13.19 12.60 -1.92
N ALA A 311 -12.54 12.03 -0.90
CA ALA A 311 -12.87 12.27 0.51
C ALA A 311 -12.51 13.68 0.99
N ASN A 312 -11.58 14.36 0.30
CA ASN A 312 -11.12 15.73 0.57
C ASN A 312 -10.89 16.00 2.08
N PRO A 313 -9.95 15.28 2.72
CA PRO A 313 -9.75 15.32 4.15
C PRO A 313 -9.30 16.72 4.61
N THR A 314 -9.75 17.13 5.79
CA THR A 314 -9.27 18.35 6.46
C THR A 314 -8.23 17.95 7.51
N LEU A 315 -7.00 18.45 7.39
CA LEU A 315 -5.88 18.08 8.25
C LEU A 315 -5.49 19.25 9.17
N TYR A 316 -5.06 18.91 10.39
CA TYR A 316 -4.57 19.85 11.40
C TYR A 316 -3.18 19.43 11.91
N PRO A 317 -2.14 19.45 11.05
CA PRO A 317 -0.80 18.95 11.38
C PRO A 317 -0.11 19.75 12.49
N GLU A 318 -0.58 20.96 12.81
CA GLU A 318 -0.05 21.74 13.94
C GLU A 318 -0.43 21.17 15.31
N ARG A 319 -1.34 20.18 15.35
CA ARG A 319 -1.87 19.59 16.59
C ARG A 319 -1.16 18.28 17.00
N ILE A 320 -0.22 17.80 16.18
CA ILE A 320 0.62 16.58 16.35
C ILE A 320 2.08 16.88 16.71
#